data_AF-A0A956X1X6-F1
#
_entry.id   AF-A0A956X1X6-F1
#
_cell.length_a   1.000
_cell.length_b   1.000
_cell.length_c   1.000
_cell.angle_alpha   90.00
_cell.angle_beta   90.00
_cell.angle_gamma   90.00
#
_symmetry.space_group_name_H-M   'P 1'
#
loop_
_entity.id
_entity.type
_entity.pdbx_description
1 polymer ?
#
loop_
_entity_poly.entity_id
_entity_poly.type
_entity_poly.pdbx_seq_one_letter_code
_entity_poly.pdbx_strand_id
1 'polypeptide(L)' 'MPTGCRAGTPATKPHAVKTAGSTNYSYDCNGNMTTRGSYTLTYDAENRLTTVSGPATASF' A
#
# COMPACT_ATOMS: atom_id res chain seq x y z
N MET A 1 -1.07 11.73 17.82
CA MET A 1 -1.37 11.24 16.46
C MET A 1 -1.06 12.36 15.48
N PRO A 2 0.10 12.36 14.78
CA PRO A 2 0.45 13.46 13.89
C PRO A 2 -0.43 13.45 12.64
N THR A 3 -1.05 14.59 12.40
CA THR A 3 -2.17 14.89 11.51
C THR A 3 -1.74 15.12 10.06
N GLY A 4 -1.18 14.11 9.39
CA GLY A 4 -0.74 14.23 8.00
C GLY A 4 -1.41 13.29 6.99
N CYS A 5 -1.95 12.17 7.44
CA CYS A 5 -2.43 11.13 6.54
C CYS A 5 -3.63 10.41 7.16
N ARG A 6 -4.82 10.97 6.94
CA ARG A 6 -6.05 10.27 7.25
C ARG A 6 -6.23 9.18 6.19
N ALA A 7 -6.66 7.97 6.57
CA ALA A 7 -7.07 6.95 5.62
C ALA A 7 -8.05 7.59 4.60
N GLY A 8 -7.62 7.71 3.34
CA GLY A 8 -8.35 8.38 2.27
C GLY A 8 -7.81 9.74 1.79
N THR A 9 -6.80 10.32 2.45
CA THR A 9 -6.06 11.48 1.88
C THR A 9 -4.90 10.93 1.06
N PRO A 10 -4.77 11.26 -0.24
CA PRO A 10 -3.57 10.94 -0.99
C PRO A 10 -2.44 11.73 -0.34
N ALA A 11 -1.62 11.08 0.49
CA ALA A 11 -0.30 11.59 0.79
C ALA A 11 0.35 11.73 -0.58
N THR A 12 0.50 12.95 -1.08
CA THR A 12 1.13 13.18 -2.39
C THR A 12 2.57 12.71 -2.26
N LYS A 13 2.80 11.44 -2.59
CA LYS A 13 4.11 10.80 -2.69
C LYS A 13 4.56 11.04 -4.13
N PRO A 14 5.36 12.09 -4.41
CA PRO A 14 5.62 12.55 -5.78
C PRO A 14 6.31 11.48 -6.63
N HIS A 15 7.01 10.55 -5.97
CA HIS A 15 7.75 9.46 -6.57
C HIS A 15 7.07 8.09 -6.44
N ALA A 16 5.89 8.02 -5.80
CA ALA A 16 5.16 6.76 -5.71
C ALA A 16 4.45 6.45 -7.03
N VAL A 17 4.69 5.26 -7.56
CA VAL A 17 4.04 4.78 -8.77
C VAL A 17 2.55 4.66 -8.52
N LYS A 18 1.71 5.40 -9.25
CA LYS A 18 0.25 5.25 -9.13
C LYS A 18 -0.31 4.21 -10.10
N THR A 19 0.30 4.13 -11.29
CA THR A 19 -0.15 3.29 -12.38
C THR A 19 1.04 2.80 -13.19
N ALA A 20 1.02 1.54 -13.60
CA ALA A 20 1.91 0.99 -14.61
C ALA A 20 1.08 0.15 -15.59
N GLY A 21 0.88 0.68 -16.80
CA GLY A 21 -0.11 0.13 -17.73
C GLY A 21 -1.51 0.16 -17.12
N SER A 22 -2.20 -0.99 -17.13
CA SER A 22 -3.52 -1.19 -16.51
C SER A 22 -3.47 -1.50 -15.00
N THR A 23 -2.27 -1.59 -14.41
CA THR A 23 -2.12 -1.92 -12.99
C THR A 23 -2.12 -0.66 -12.15
N ASN A 24 -3.02 -0.60 -11.17
CA ASN A 24 -3.09 0.48 -10.19
C ASN A 24 -2.31 0.13 -8.92
N TYR A 25 -1.75 1.15 -8.28
CA TYR A 25 -0.95 1.03 -7.07
C TYR A 25 -1.40 2.06 -6.05
N SER A 26 -1.38 1.68 -4.78
CA SER A 26 -1.74 2.55 -3.67
C SER A 26 -0.83 2.31 -2.48
N TYR A 27 -0.71 3.32 -1.63
CA TYR A 27 0.22 3.33 -0.51
C TYR A 27 -0.43 3.88 0.74
N ASP A 28 0.02 3.39 1.89
CA ASP A 28 -0.34 3.96 3.18
C ASP A 28 0.46 5.24 3.50
N CYS A 29 0.20 5.81 4.66
CA CYS A 29 0.94 6.91 5.25
C CYS A 29 2.46 6.72 5.24
N ASN A 30 2.89 5.54 5.69
CA ASN A 30 4.29 5.20 5.92
C ASN A 30 5.04 4.97 4.59
N GLY A 31 4.32 4.83 3.47
CA GLY A 31 4.90 4.58 2.16
C GLY A 31 4.94 3.11 1.79
N ASN A 32 4.31 2.26 2.58
CA ASN A 32 4.15 0.86 2.21
C ASN A 32 3.06 0.74 1.15
N MET A 33 3.29 -0.12 0.17
CA MET A 33 2.34 -0.37 -0.92
C MET A 33 1.19 -1.22 -0.39
N THR A 34 -0.03 -0.70 -0.36
CA THR A 34 -1.20 -1.44 0.11
C THR A 34 -1.97 -2.13 -1.00
N THR A 35 -1.77 -1.70 -2.25
CA THR A 35 -2.41 -2.29 -3.42
C THR A 35 -1.44 -2.40 -4.58
N ARG A 36 -1.46 -3.55 -5.25
CA ARG A 36 -0.75 -3.84 -6.50
C ARG A 36 -1.70 -4.57 -7.45
N GLY A 37 -2.42 -3.83 -8.28
CA GLY A 37 -3.47 -4.39 -9.12
C GLY A 37 -4.53 -5.09 -8.28
N SER A 38 -4.67 -6.40 -8.48
CA SER A 38 -5.60 -7.26 -7.74
C SER A 38 -5.04 -7.77 -6.40
N TYR A 39 -3.83 -7.39 -6.02
CA TYR A 39 -3.22 -7.80 -4.76
C TYR A 39 -3.37 -6.71 -3.68
N THR A 40 -3.67 -7.14 -2.47
CA THR A 40 -3.64 -6.35 -1.24
C THR A 40 -2.46 -6.79 -0.39
N LEU A 41 -1.72 -5.83 0.17
CA LEU A 41 -0.56 -6.08 1.01
C LEU A 41 -0.80 -5.46 2.38
N THR A 42 -0.53 -6.22 3.45
CA THR A 42 -0.66 -5.74 4.83
C THR A 42 0.68 -5.74 5.54
N TYR A 43 0.84 -4.77 6.44
CA TYR A 43 2.07 -4.57 7.19
C TYR A 43 1.76 -4.54 8.68
N ASP A 44 2.71 -4.98 9.49
CA ASP A 44 2.64 -4.78 10.94
C ASP A 44 2.98 -3.32 11.32
N ALA A 45 2.89 -3.03 12.63
CA ALA A 45 3.21 -1.71 13.17
C ALA A 45 4.69 -1.32 12.97
N GLU A 46 5.56 -2.28 12.68
CA GLU A 46 7.00 -2.10 12.45
C GLU A 46 7.34 -1.92 10.96
N ASN A 47 6.32 -1.79 10.09
CA ASN A 47 6.44 -1.68 8.62
C ASN A 47 7.02 -2.92 7.93
N ARG A 48 6.81 -4.11 8.48
CA ARG A 48 7.16 -5.38 7.83
C ARG A 48 5.93 -5.98 7.17
N LEU A 49 6.09 -6.52 5.96
CA LEU A 49 5.02 -7.18 5.23
C LEU A 49 4.60 -8.45 5.97
N THR A 50 3.32 -8.56 6.31
CA THR A 50 2.76 -9.74 7.02
C THR A 50 1.90 -10.60 6.10
N THR A 51 1.18 -9.99 5.16
CA THR A 51 0.36 -10.75 4.22
C THR A 51 0.32 -10.11 2.84
N VAL A 52 0.13 -10.97 1.84
CA VAL A 52 -0.30 -10.59 0.49
C VAL A 52 -1.52 -11.43 0.17
N SER A 53 -2.61 -10.79 -0.24
CA SER A 53 -3.85 -11.47 -0.66
C SER A 53 -4.27 -11.01 -2.06
N GLY A 54 -5.05 -11.81 -2.77
CA GLY A 54 -5.43 -11.59 -4.16
C GLY A 54 -5.64 -12.92 -4.89
N PRO A 55 -5.28 -13.01 -6.18
CA PRO A 55 -5.31 -14.28 -6.93
C PRO A 55 -4.46 -15.40 -6.30
N ALA A 56 -3.42 -15.03 -5.55
CA ALA A 56 -2.65 -15.91 -4.69
C ALA A 56 -2.47 -15.23 -3.32
N THR A 57 -2.42 -16.03 -2.26
CA THR A 57 -2.29 -15.55 -0.88
C THR A 57 -1.01 -16.10 -0.25
N ALA A 58 -0.27 -15.24 0.44
CA ALA A 58 0.92 -15.57 1.22
C ALA A 58 0.90 -14.85 2.57
N SER A 59 1.46 -15.49 3.58
CA SER A 59 1.63 -14.95 4.93
C SER A 59 3.06 -15.18 5.40
N PHE A 60 3.62 -14.22 6.13
CA PHE A 60 5.03 -14.17 6.53
C PHE A 60 5.17 -13.93 8.02
#